data_AF-A0A7C5JUI3-F1
#
_entry.id   AF-A0A7C5JUI3-F1
#
_cell.length_a   1.000
_cell.length_b   1.000
_cell.length_c   1.000
_cell.angle_alpha   90.00
_cell.angle_beta   90.00
_cell.angle_gamma   90.00
#
_symmetry.space_group_name_H-M   'P 1'
#
loop_
_entity.id
_entity.type
_entity.pdbx_description
1 polymer ?
#
loop_
_entity_poly.entity_id
_entity_poly.type
_entity_poly.pdbx_seq_one_letter_code
_entity_poly.pdbx_strand_id
1 'polypeptide(L)'
;MPQAVATEIQSEKQAPLITVDEILDMFKSQKNFVDGLTELHIVVGIIFAVAGVVYILYGWKVFKTLVILNAAILGAVAGSHLGALIQKPNMVIYMAVAGGLIFATLAWPTMKFAVSIMGALAGSVLGYGVWKYVVHALSKPELTQHAWAGALIGLVVLGMLAFILFRVAIIAWTSFQGSMMCVMGVLSLLLKYDYVADSINDALTSNIHLLPLLVAVPTGFGFIFQDAALLKKEKKKKKKPAE
;
A
#
# COMPACT_ATOMS: atom_id res chain seq x y z
N MET A 1 50.33 15.88 -21.87
CA MET A 1 49.91 15.62 -20.47
C MET A 1 48.40 15.36 -20.40
N PRO A 2 47.92 14.13 -20.63
CA PRO A 2 46.52 13.77 -20.41
C PRO A 2 46.42 12.45 -19.61
N GLN A 3 46.84 12.44 -18.35
CA GLN A 3 46.69 11.26 -17.47
C GLN A 3 46.06 11.59 -16.10
N ALA A 4 45.57 12.81 -15.89
CA ALA A 4 45.01 13.23 -14.60
C ALA A 4 43.46 13.20 -14.53
N VAL A 5 42.76 12.81 -15.59
CA VAL A 5 41.27 12.86 -15.65
C VAL A 5 40.61 11.48 -15.47
N ALA A 6 41.39 10.40 -15.46
CA ALA A 6 40.84 9.04 -15.38
C ALA A 6 40.58 8.53 -13.95
N THR A 7 40.96 9.29 -12.91
CA THR A 7 40.94 8.79 -11.52
C THR A 7 39.74 9.28 -10.70
N GLU A 8 38.89 10.16 -11.23
CA GLU A 8 37.71 10.68 -10.50
C GLU A 8 36.41 9.88 -10.70
N ILE A 9 36.36 8.92 -11.63
CA ILE A 9 35.14 8.12 -11.89
C ILE A 9 35.03 6.87 -10.99
N GLN A 10 36.05 6.58 -10.16
CA GLN A 10 36.02 5.44 -9.22
C GLN A 10 35.48 5.76 -7.83
N SER A 11 34.99 6.98 -7.59
CA SER A 11 34.40 7.39 -6.31
C SER A 11 32.88 7.61 -6.39
N GLU A 12 32.19 6.92 -7.29
CA GLU A 12 30.74 6.74 -7.17
C GLU A 12 30.50 5.57 -6.20
N LYS A 13 30.57 5.95 -4.92
CA LYS A 13 30.24 5.20 -3.73
C LYS A 13 29.08 4.24 -4.00
N GLN A 14 29.41 2.97 -4.22
CA GLN A 14 28.48 1.86 -4.28
C GLN A 14 27.72 1.86 -2.95
N ALA A 15 26.51 2.42 -2.95
CA ALA A 15 25.63 2.38 -1.80
C ALA A 15 25.46 0.90 -1.42
N PRO A 16 25.62 0.52 -0.15
CA PRO A 16 25.47 -0.87 0.26
C PRO A 16 24.08 -1.32 -0.21
N LEU A 17 24.06 -2.29 -1.12
CA LEU A 17 22.85 -2.98 -1.53
C LEU A 17 22.33 -3.66 -0.27
N ILE A 18 21.35 -3.05 0.38
CA ILE A 18 20.68 -3.60 1.55
C ILE A 18 20.22 -5.00 1.15
N THR A 19 20.85 -6.02 1.74
CA THR A 19 20.54 -7.40 1.38
C THR A 19 19.16 -7.76 1.92
N VAL A 20 18.43 -8.63 1.21
CA VAL A 20 17.07 -9.05 1.64
C VAL A 20 17.10 -9.64 3.05
N ASP A 21 18.22 -10.26 3.42
CA ASP A 21 18.48 -10.79 4.75
C ASP A 21 18.65 -9.68 5.81
N GLU A 22 19.34 -8.58 5.51
CA GLU A 22 19.40 -7.41 6.41
C GLU A 22 18.03 -6.72 6.58
N ILE A 23 17.23 -6.64 5.52
CA ILE A 23 15.85 -6.13 5.60
C ILE A 23 15.01 -7.06 6.49
N LEU A 24 15.13 -8.38 6.31
CA LEU A 24 14.45 -9.39 7.12
C LEU A 24 14.89 -9.36 8.58
N ASP A 25 16.17 -9.14 8.87
CA ASP A 25 16.70 -9.03 10.23
C ASP A 25 16.32 -7.70 10.89
N MET A 26 16.21 -6.61 10.12
CA MET A 26 15.63 -5.34 10.57
C MET A 26 14.16 -5.49 11.00
N PHE A 27 13.37 -6.29 10.27
CA PHE A 27 11.99 -6.57 10.62
C PHE A 27 11.83 -7.62 11.74
N LYS A 28 12.83 -8.50 11.95
CA LYS A 28 12.81 -9.52 13.01
C LYS A 28 13.13 -8.96 14.38
N SER A 29 13.99 -7.94 14.49
CA SER A 29 14.38 -7.40 15.78
C SER A 29 13.34 -6.39 16.27
N GLN A 30 12.37 -6.86 17.07
CA GLN A 30 11.42 -6.01 17.78
C GLN A 30 12.10 -4.90 18.59
N LYS A 31 13.35 -5.13 19.01
CA LYS A 31 14.19 -4.14 19.67
C LYS A 31 14.49 -2.92 18.79
N ASN A 32 14.84 -3.14 17.51
CA ASN A 32 15.12 -2.05 16.56
C ASN A 32 13.88 -1.17 16.33
N PHE A 33 12.69 -1.78 16.39
CA PHE A 33 11.43 -1.04 16.30
C PHE A 33 11.20 -0.15 17.53
N VAL A 34 11.42 -0.67 18.75
CA VAL A 34 11.28 0.09 19.99
C VAL A 34 12.33 1.20 20.10
N ASP A 35 13.56 0.92 19.70
CA ASP A 35 14.65 1.90 19.65
C ASP A 35 14.27 3.07 18.71
N GLY A 36 13.77 2.76 17.50
CA GLY A 36 13.30 3.77 16.56
C GLY A 36 12.09 4.60 17.04
N LEU A 37 11.25 4.06 17.92
CA LEU A 37 10.14 4.80 18.54
C LEU A 37 10.60 5.77 19.62
N THR A 38 11.71 5.45 20.29
CA THR A 38 12.29 6.26 21.37
C THR A 38 13.03 7.48 20.80
N GLU A 39 13.70 7.31 19.66
CA GLU A 39 14.32 8.40 18.89
C GLU A 39 13.30 9.35 18.24
N LEU A 40 12.05 8.92 18.08
CA LEU A 40 11.02 9.70 17.43
C LEU A 40 10.67 10.97 18.24
N HIS A 41 10.58 12.12 17.57
CA HIS A 41 10.18 13.37 18.22
C HIS A 41 8.71 13.31 18.70
N ILE A 42 8.41 13.91 19.86
CA ILE A 42 7.07 13.90 20.49
C ILE A 42 5.99 14.34 19.50
N VAL A 43 6.25 15.42 18.76
CA VAL A 43 5.32 15.99 17.80
C VAL A 43 4.98 14.98 16.69
N VAL A 44 5.97 14.20 16.24
CA VAL A 44 5.76 13.18 15.20
C VAL A 44 4.94 12.02 15.75
N GLY A 45 5.15 11.63 17.02
CA GLY A 45 4.31 10.64 17.72
C GLY A 45 2.85 11.06 17.79
N ILE A 46 2.57 12.32 18.16
CA ILE A 46 1.20 12.88 18.17
C ILE A 46 0.60 12.88 16.77
N ILE A 47 1.36 13.32 15.76
CA ILE A 47 0.89 13.33 14.36
C ILE A 47 0.55 11.91 13.90
N PHE A 48 1.38 10.90 14.20
CA PHE A 48 1.09 9.51 13.85
C PHE A 48 -0.13 8.96 14.58
N ALA A 49 -0.31 9.26 15.86
CA ALA A 49 -1.48 8.85 16.62
C ALA A 49 -2.76 9.43 15.99
N VAL A 50 -2.79 10.75 15.76
CA VAL A 50 -3.95 11.44 15.18
C VAL A 50 -4.20 10.99 13.73
N ALA A 51 -3.16 10.93 12.90
CA ALA A 51 -3.26 10.46 11.53
C ALA A 51 -3.76 9.01 11.48
N GLY A 52 -3.25 8.13 12.36
CA GLY A 52 -3.69 6.74 12.47
C GLY A 52 -5.19 6.64 12.75
N VAL A 53 -5.70 7.41 13.71
CA VAL A 53 -7.15 7.47 14.01
C VAL A 53 -7.95 7.96 12.79
N VAL A 54 -7.48 9.00 12.09
CA VAL A 54 -8.14 9.50 10.87
C VAL A 54 -8.19 8.42 9.78
N TYR A 55 -7.11 7.64 9.60
CA TYR A 55 -7.06 6.53 8.65
C TYR A 55 -8.00 5.38 9.05
N ILE A 56 -8.10 5.06 10.34
CA ILE A 56 -9.02 4.03 10.86
C ILE A 56 -10.49 4.44 10.67
N LEU A 57 -10.83 5.74 10.71
CA LEU A 57 -12.21 6.19 10.58
C LEU A 57 -12.61 6.55 9.14
N TYR A 58 -11.67 7.06 8.34
CA TYR A 58 -11.93 7.62 7.01
C TYR A 58 -11.11 6.97 5.89
N GLY A 59 -10.56 5.78 6.10
CA GLY A 59 -9.63 5.09 5.18
C GLY A 59 -10.06 5.12 3.71
N TRP A 60 -11.31 4.75 3.42
CA TRP A 60 -11.84 4.80 2.04
C TRP A 60 -11.78 6.18 1.38
N LYS A 61 -12.10 7.25 2.11
CA LYS A 61 -12.07 8.62 1.58
C LYS A 61 -10.63 9.09 1.39
N VAL A 62 -9.79 8.85 2.38
CA VAL A 62 -8.38 9.25 2.39
C VAL A 62 -7.64 8.59 1.23
N PHE A 63 -7.83 7.27 1.04
CA PHE A 63 -7.24 6.54 -0.09
C PHE A 63 -7.62 7.14 -1.44
N LYS A 64 -8.92 7.40 -1.65
CA LYS A 64 -9.38 8.01 -2.91
C LYS A 64 -8.71 9.36 -3.17
N THR A 65 -8.65 10.22 -2.15
CA THR A 65 -8.00 11.54 -2.27
C THR A 65 -6.51 11.42 -2.54
N LEU A 66 -5.82 10.52 -1.83
CA LEU A 66 -4.38 10.28 -2.02
C LEU A 66 -4.08 9.83 -3.44
N VAL A 67 -4.85 8.89 -3.99
CA VAL A 67 -4.58 8.39 -5.35
C VAL A 67 -4.82 9.47 -6.40
N ILE A 68 -5.89 10.27 -6.26
CA ILE A 68 -6.16 11.40 -7.17
C ILE A 68 -5.03 12.44 -7.07
N LEU A 69 -4.58 12.75 -5.86
CA LEU A 69 -3.51 13.71 -5.63
C LEU A 69 -2.17 13.23 -6.23
N ASN A 70 -1.80 11.98 -6.00
CA ASN A 70 -0.58 11.39 -6.58
C ASN A 70 -0.64 11.37 -8.11
N ALA A 71 -1.79 10.99 -8.68
CA ALA A 71 -1.98 11.03 -10.12
C ALA A 71 -1.90 12.47 -10.67
N ALA A 72 -2.44 13.46 -9.95
CA ALA A 72 -2.34 14.86 -10.33
C ALA A 72 -0.88 15.35 -10.33
N ILE A 73 -0.09 15.00 -9.31
CA ILE A 73 1.32 15.36 -9.23
C ILE A 73 2.10 14.70 -10.38
N LEU A 74 1.90 13.40 -10.62
CA LEU A 74 2.53 12.69 -11.74
C LEU A 74 2.15 13.29 -13.09
N GLY A 75 0.87 13.63 -13.29
CA GLY A 75 0.38 14.29 -14.48
C GLY A 75 0.96 15.69 -14.67
N ALA A 76 1.18 16.42 -13.57
CA ALA A 76 1.79 17.75 -13.63
C ALA A 76 3.28 17.68 -13.99
N VAL A 77 4.01 16.70 -13.44
CA VAL A 77 5.40 16.45 -13.82
C VAL A 77 5.48 16.04 -15.30
N ALA A 78 4.70 15.05 -15.73
CA ALA A 78 4.64 14.63 -17.14
C ALA A 78 4.25 15.79 -18.08
N GLY A 79 3.27 16.60 -17.66
CA GLY A 79 2.82 17.79 -18.39
C GLY A 79 3.91 18.86 -18.52
N SER A 80 4.68 19.10 -17.45
CA SER A 80 5.80 20.04 -17.48
C SER A 80 6.90 19.61 -18.46
N HIS A 81 7.23 18.32 -18.52
CA HIS A 81 8.18 17.77 -19.49
C HIS A 81 7.69 17.94 -20.93
N LEU A 82 6.41 17.67 -21.20
CA LEU A 82 5.82 17.92 -22.52
C LEU A 82 5.80 19.41 -22.88
N GLY A 83 5.51 20.28 -21.90
CA GLY A 83 5.52 21.74 -22.08
C GLY A 83 6.91 22.31 -22.40
N ALA A 84 7.97 21.70 -21.84
CA ALA A 84 9.35 22.08 -22.12
C ALA A 84 9.74 21.83 -23.59
N LEU A 85 9.13 20.84 -24.25
CA LEU A 85 9.40 20.52 -25.67
C LEU A 85 8.83 21.57 -26.64
N ILE A 86 7.83 22.36 -26.23
CA ILE A 86 7.08 23.25 -27.13
C ILE A 86 7.74 24.64 -27.28
N GLN A 87 8.82 24.94 -26.54
CA GLN A 87 9.64 26.17 -26.62
C GLN A 87 8.84 27.50 -26.69
N LYS A 88 7.64 27.55 -26.12
CA LYS A 88 6.82 28.77 -26.01
C LYS A 88 6.85 29.33 -24.58
N PRO A 89 6.82 30.67 -24.41
CA PRO A 89 6.78 31.27 -23.08
C PRO A 89 5.54 30.78 -22.30
N ASN A 90 5.74 30.45 -21.03
CA ASN A 90 4.72 29.97 -20.08
C ASN A 90 4.03 28.62 -20.42
N MET A 91 4.39 27.93 -21.51
CA MET A 91 3.76 26.65 -21.87
C MET A 91 3.97 25.54 -20.83
N VAL A 92 5.08 25.57 -20.11
CA VAL A 92 5.38 24.58 -19.04
C VAL A 92 4.31 24.59 -17.96
N ILE A 93 3.86 25.77 -17.53
CA ILE A 93 2.85 25.91 -16.47
C ILE A 93 1.48 25.44 -16.97
N TYR A 94 1.08 25.87 -18.17
CA TYR A 94 -0.21 25.46 -18.75
C TYR A 94 -0.28 23.95 -18.96
N MET A 95 0.79 23.33 -19.47
CA MET A 95 0.84 21.88 -19.68
C MET A 95 0.95 21.10 -18.37
N ALA A 96 1.64 21.62 -17.34
CA ALA A 96 1.65 21.01 -16.02
C ALA A 96 0.24 20.99 -15.39
N VAL A 97 -0.49 22.11 -15.44
CA VAL A 97 -1.87 22.17 -14.91
C VAL A 97 -2.80 21.26 -15.72
N ALA A 98 -2.73 21.31 -17.06
CA ALA A 98 -3.53 20.46 -17.93
C ALA A 98 -3.24 18.97 -17.70
N GLY A 99 -1.97 18.58 -17.65
CA GLY A 99 -1.53 17.20 -17.40
C GLY A 99 -1.98 16.71 -16.03
N GLY A 100 -1.87 17.54 -14.99
CA GLY A 100 -2.35 17.21 -13.66
C GLY A 100 -3.86 16.96 -13.61
N LEU A 101 -4.66 17.81 -14.27
CA LEU A 101 -6.13 17.63 -14.33
C LEU A 101 -6.53 16.38 -15.13
N ILE A 102 -5.88 16.12 -16.27
CA ILE A 102 -6.15 14.94 -17.09
C ILE A 102 -5.85 13.66 -16.31
N PHE A 103 -4.70 13.57 -15.64
CA PHE A 103 -4.37 12.39 -14.85
C PHE A 103 -5.23 12.25 -13.60
N ALA A 104 -5.58 13.36 -12.92
CA ALA A 104 -6.49 13.35 -11.78
C ALA A 104 -7.87 12.78 -12.14
N THR A 105 -8.40 13.13 -13.32
CA THR A 105 -9.70 12.62 -13.81
C THR A 105 -9.61 11.16 -14.26
N LEU A 106 -8.51 10.77 -14.92
CA LEU A 106 -8.25 9.39 -15.33
C LEU A 106 -7.91 8.46 -14.16
N ALA A 107 -7.48 8.97 -13.01
CA ALA A 107 -7.13 8.15 -11.84
C ALA A 107 -8.30 7.28 -11.37
N TRP A 108 -9.53 7.80 -11.43
CA TRP A 108 -10.72 7.10 -10.97
C TRP A 108 -11.06 5.83 -11.77
N PRO A 109 -11.16 5.87 -13.11
CA PRO A 109 -11.37 4.66 -13.90
C PRO A 109 -10.17 3.71 -13.82
N THR A 110 -8.94 4.24 -13.92
CA THR A 110 -7.71 3.44 -13.93
C THR A 110 -7.57 2.57 -12.68
N MET A 111 -7.99 3.09 -11.52
CA MET A 111 -7.97 2.34 -10.27
C MET A 111 -8.75 1.02 -10.33
N LYS A 112 -9.92 0.99 -10.99
CA LYS A 112 -10.72 -0.24 -11.11
C LYS A 112 -10.12 -1.22 -12.11
N PHE A 113 -9.61 -0.69 -13.23
CA PHE A 113 -9.00 -1.53 -14.25
C PHE A 113 -7.70 -2.17 -13.75
N ALA A 114 -6.84 -1.40 -13.08
CA ALA A 114 -5.58 -1.89 -12.55
C ALA A 114 -5.77 -3.11 -11.63
N VAL A 115 -6.72 -3.05 -10.70
CA VAL A 115 -6.97 -4.19 -9.80
C VAL A 115 -7.59 -5.37 -10.51
N SER A 116 -8.50 -5.16 -11.46
CA SER A 116 -9.05 -6.26 -12.24
C SER A 116 -7.97 -6.99 -13.04
N ILE A 117 -7.04 -6.25 -13.65
CA ILE A 117 -5.93 -6.81 -14.43
C ILE A 117 -4.97 -7.57 -13.50
N MET A 118 -4.58 -6.98 -12.37
CA MET A 118 -3.70 -7.66 -11.40
C MET A 118 -4.34 -8.92 -10.83
N GLY A 119 -5.64 -8.88 -10.50
CA GLY A 119 -6.39 -10.05 -10.02
C GLY A 119 -6.53 -11.13 -11.08
N ALA A 120 -6.75 -10.74 -12.34
CA ALA A 120 -6.83 -11.66 -13.47
C ALA A 120 -5.46 -12.31 -13.77
N LEU A 121 -4.36 -11.56 -13.70
CA LEU A 121 -3.01 -12.10 -13.86
C LEU A 121 -2.65 -13.07 -12.72
N ALA A 122 -2.91 -12.70 -11.47
CA ALA A 122 -2.73 -13.60 -10.32
C ALA A 122 -3.59 -14.87 -10.47
N GLY A 123 -4.83 -14.71 -10.92
CA GLY A 123 -5.73 -15.81 -11.25
C GLY A 123 -5.21 -16.73 -12.33
N SER A 124 -4.60 -16.19 -13.37
CA SER A 124 -4.00 -16.96 -14.45
C SER A 124 -2.88 -17.86 -13.93
N VAL A 125 -1.98 -17.32 -13.11
CA VAL A 125 -0.87 -18.07 -12.52
C VAL A 125 -1.38 -19.14 -11.56
N LEU A 126 -2.33 -18.80 -10.68
CA LEU A 126 -2.92 -19.75 -9.74
C LEU A 126 -3.71 -20.84 -10.46
N GLY A 127 -4.52 -20.48 -11.45
CA GLY A 127 -5.30 -21.43 -12.26
C GLY A 127 -4.41 -22.40 -13.03
N TYR A 128 -3.29 -21.91 -13.58
CA TYR A 128 -2.28 -22.75 -14.21
C TYR A 128 -1.63 -23.72 -13.21
N GLY A 129 -1.25 -23.23 -12.02
CA GLY A 129 -0.66 -24.04 -10.96
C GLY A 129 -1.60 -25.13 -10.44
N VAL A 130 -2.86 -24.76 -10.18
CA VAL A 130 -3.91 -25.69 -9.74
C VAL A 130 -4.17 -26.76 -10.80
N TRP A 131 -4.24 -26.39 -12.08
CA TRP A 131 -4.43 -27.36 -13.16
C TRP A 131 -3.31 -28.41 -13.21
N LYS A 132 -2.05 -27.96 -13.11
CA LYS A 132 -0.89 -28.87 -13.04
C LYS A 132 -0.96 -29.80 -11.83
N TYR A 133 -1.33 -29.27 -10.68
CA TYR A 133 -1.47 -30.05 -9.46
C TYR A 133 -2.55 -31.14 -9.60
N VAL A 134 -3.70 -30.79 -10.16
CA VAL A 134 -4.81 -31.73 -10.41
C VAL A 134 -4.43 -32.80 -11.44
N VAL A 135 -3.75 -32.43 -12.53
CA VAL A 135 -3.29 -33.38 -13.55
C VAL A 135 -2.27 -34.37 -12.97
N HIS A 136 -1.36 -33.90 -12.11
CA HIS A 136 -0.42 -34.75 -11.40
C HIS A 136 -1.16 -35.74 -10.47
N ALA A 137 -2.16 -35.26 -9.72
CA ALA A 137 -2.97 -36.10 -8.84
C ALA A 137 -3.81 -37.15 -9.58
N LEU A 138 -4.22 -36.88 -10.83
CA LEU A 138 -5.00 -37.81 -11.66
C LEU A 138 -4.15 -38.77 -12.51
N SER A 139 -2.82 -38.66 -12.45
CA SER A 139 -1.86 -39.50 -13.20
C SER A 139 -2.10 -39.57 -14.72
N LYS A 140 -2.71 -38.53 -15.31
CA LYS A 140 -2.99 -38.44 -16.76
C LYS A 140 -2.16 -37.33 -17.42
N PRO A 141 -0.90 -37.60 -17.78
CA PRO A 141 0.04 -36.57 -18.25
C PRO A 141 -0.37 -35.90 -19.56
N GLU A 142 -1.21 -36.55 -20.39
CA GLU A 142 -1.71 -36.00 -21.65
C GLU A 142 -2.52 -34.69 -21.48
N LEU A 143 -3.15 -34.50 -20.32
CA LEU A 143 -3.92 -33.29 -20.03
C LEU A 143 -3.05 -32.08 -19.65
N THR A 144 -1.74 -32.28 -19.46
CA THR A 144 -0.80 -31.17 -19.14
C THR A 144 -0.73 -30.16 -20.28
N GLN A 145 -0.91 -30.60 -21.53
CA GLN A 145 -0.94 -29.72 -22.69
C GLN A 145 -2.11 -28.72 -22.65
N HIS A 146 -3.18 -29.02 -21.89
CA HIS A 146 -4.35 -28.17 -21.73
C HIS A 146 -4.27 -27.24 -20.51
N ALA A 147 -3.09 -27.08 -19.89
CA ALA A 147 -2.92 -26.22 -18.72
C ALA A 147 -3.23 -24.73 -18.97
N TRP A 148 -3.20 -24.29 -20.24
CA TRP A 148 -3.65 -22.95 -20.63
C TRP A 148 -5.15 -22.72 -20.34
N ALA A 149 -5.98 -23.76 -20.37
CA ALA A 149 -7.40 -23.67 -20.06
C ALA A 149 -7.61 -23.35 -18.56
N GLY A 150 -6.84 -23.99 -17.68
CA GLY A 150 -6.82 -23.66 -16.25
C GLY A 150 -6.39 -22.23 -15.97
N ALA A 151 -5.39 -21.74 -16.72
CA ALA A 151 -4.96 -20.34 -16.65
C ALA A 151 -6.09 -19.37 -17.07
N LEU A 152 -6.78 -19.67 -18.17
CA LEU A 152 -7.87 -18.82 -18.68
C LEU A 152 -9.07 -18.80 -17.72
N ILE A 153 -9.45 -19.95 -17.15
CA ILE A 153 -10.50 -20.04 -16.13
C ILE A 153 -10.10 -19.23 -14.89
N GLY A 154 -8.87 -19.41 -14.40
CA GLY A 154 -8.36 -18.65 -13.25
C GLY A 154 -8.33 -17.15 -13.49
N LEU A 155 -7.96 -16.73 -14.71
CA LEU A 155 -7.95 -15.33 -15.15
C LEU A 155 -9.34 -14.70 -15.04
N VAL A 156 -10.37 -15.36 -15.59
CA VAL A 156 -11.75 -14.85 -15.57
C VAL A 156 -12.31 -14.85 -14.15
N VAL A 157 -12.16 -15.98 -13.42
CA VAL A 157 -12.76 -16.14 -12.09
C VAL A 157 -12.13 -15.19 -11.07
N LEU A 158 -10.80 -15.14 -10.95
CA LEU A 158 -10.17 -14.20 -10.02
C LEU A 158 -10.20 -12.76 -10.50
N GLY A 159 -10.22 -12.51 -11.82
CA GLY A 159 -10.44 -11.16 -12.35
C GLY A 159 -11.79 -10.59 -11.90
N MET A 160 -12.86 -11.38 -12.01
CA MET A 160 -14.19 -11.00 -11.51
C MET A 160 -14.21 -10.88 -9.99
N LEU A 161 -13.57 -11.81 -9.27
CA LEU A 161 -13.50 -11.77 -7.80
C LEU A 161 -12.73 -10.54 -7.28
N ALA A 162 -11.62 -10.19 -7.92
CA ALA A 162 -10.81 -9.03 -7.55
C ALA A 162 -11.61 -7.73 -7.67
N PHE A 163 -12.51 -7.63 -8.65
CA PHE A 163 -13.39 -6.46 -8.78
C PHE A 163 -14.31 -6.29 -7.56
N ILE A 164 -14.80 -7.38 -6.99
CA ILE A 164 -15.65 -7.39 -5.78
C ILE A 164 -14.81 -7.10 -4.54
N LEU A 165 -13.68 -7.78 -4.39
CA LEU A 165 -12.80 -7.67 -3.23
C LEU A 165 -12.04 -6.34 -3.17
N PHE A 166 -11.92 -5.61 -4.29
CA PHE A 166 -11.14 -4.39 -4.37
C PHE A 166 -11.47 -3.38 -3.25
N ARG A 167 -12.76 -3.13 -3.01
CA ARG A 167 -13.17 -2.18 -1.96
C ARG A 167 -12.81 -2.70 -0.57
N VAL A 168 -13.09 -3.96 -0.30
CA VAL A 168 -12.82 -4.62 0.98
C VAL A 168 -11.31 -4.63 1.26
N ALA A 169 -10.50 -4.93 0.26
CA ALA A 169 -9.04 -4.94 0.34
C ALA A 169 -8.48 -3.55 0.69
N ILE A 170 -8.98 -2.48 0.07
CA ILE A 170 -8.55 -1.11 0.41
C ILE A 170 -8.90 -0.76 1.84
N ILE A 171 -10.12 -1.10 2.29
CA ILE A 171 -10.57 -0.81 3.65
C ILE A 171 -9.72 -1.58 4.66
N ALA A 172 -9.45 -2.85 4.39
CA ALA A 172 -8.58 -3.67 5.22
C ALA A 172 -7.16 -3.10 5.28
N TRP A 173 -6.56 -2.77 4.13
CA TRP A 173 -5.21 -2.22 4.04
C TRP A 173 -5.08 -0.86 4.75
N THR A 174 -6.03 0.06 4.52
CA THR A 174 -6.02 1.39 5.16
C THR A 174 -6.30 1.32 6.65
N SER A 175 -7.14 0.38 7.11
CA SER A 175 -7.37 0.14 8.54
C SER A 175 -6.14 -0.46 9.21
N PHE A 176 -5.46 -1.39 8.53
CA PHE A 176 -4.21 -1.99 9.02
C PHE A 176 -3.10 -0.94 9.13
N GLN A 177 -2.90 -0.14 8.09
CA GLN A 177 -1.90 0.91 8.08
C GLN A 177 -2.21 2.03 9.07
N GLY A 178 -3.48 2.42 9.21
CA GLY A 178 -3.92 3.39 10.23
C GLY A 178 -3.72 2.88 11.65
N SER A 179 -3.99 1.59 11.89
CA SER A 179 -3.71 0.93 13.17
C SER A 179 -2.23 0.93 13.49
N MET A 180 -1.38 0.56 12.54
CA MET A 180 0.07 0.59 12.72
C MET A 180 0.55 2.00 13.09
N MET A 181 0.09 3.03 12.39
CA MET A 181 0.41 4.43 12.72
C MET A 181 -0.07 4.83 14.11
N CYS A 182 -1.29 4.44 14.48
CA CYS A 182 -1.87 4.75 15.78
C CYS A 182 -1.05 4.10 16.91
N VAL A 183 -0.74 2.81 16.77
CA VAL A 183 0.07 2.05 17.71
C VAL A 183 1.47 2.65 17.84
N MET A 184 2.14 2.94 16.72
CA MET A 184 3.45 3.59 16.74
C MET A 184 3.41 4.96 17.43
N GLY A 185 2.41 5.78 17.12
CA GLY A 185 2.27 7.10 17.71
C GLY A 185 2.01 7.05 19.23
N VAL A 186 1.09 6.19 19.67
CA VAL A 186 0.80 6.00 21.10
C VAL A 186 2.01 5.42 21.81
N LEU A 187 2.65 4.40 21.25
CA LEU A 187 3.78 3.74 21.89
C LEU A 187 4.99 4.67 22.00
N SER A 188 5.25 5.49 20.97
CA SER A 188 6.29 6.53 21.03
C SER A 188 6.03 7.57 22.13
N LEU A 189 4.76 7.91 22.40
CA LEU A 189 4.41 8.83 23.49
C LEU A 189 4.55 8.17 24.87
N LEU A 190 4.15 6.91 25.00
CA LEU A 190 4.25 6.15 26.24
C LEU A 190 5.71 5.88 26.64
N LEU A 191 6.58 5.59 25.67
CA LEU A 191 8.01 5.32 25.92
C LEU A 191 8.82 6.55 26.35
N LYS A 192 8.27 7.76 26.22
CA LYS A 192 8.91 8.99 26.71
C LYS A 192 8.67 9.28 28.18
N TYR A 193 7.83 8.49 28.84
CA TYR A 193 7.56 8.64 30.26
C TYR A 193 8.31 7.56 31.03
N ASP A 194 9.41 7.95 31.69
CA ASP A 194 10.37 7.04 32.33
C ASP A 194 9.70 6.01 33.27
N TYR A 195 8.65 6.41 33.99
CA TYR A 195 7.91 5.53 34.90
C TYR A 195 7.21 4.35 34.21
N VAL A 196 6.77 4.52 32.96
CA VAL A 196 6.00 3.51 32.22
C VAL A 196 6.85 2.83 31.13
N ALA A 197 7.93 3.49 30.70
CA ALA A 197 8.80 3.03 29.62
C ALA A 197 9.39 1.64 29.90
N ASP A 198 9.96 1.41 31.09
CA ASP A 198 10.59 0.15 31.45
C ASP A 198 9.59 -1.02 31.46
N SER A 199 8.42 -0.81 32.06
CA SER A 199 7.36 -1.83 32.11
C SER A 199 6.84 -2.20 30.72
N ILE A 200 6.72 -1.22 29.81
CA ILE A 200 6.28 -1.45 28.44
C ILE A 200 7.37 -2.14 27.63
N ASN A 201 8.62 -1.74 27.77
CA ASN A 201 9.74 -2.33 27.04
C ASN A 201 9.94 -3.79 27.44
N ASP A 202 9.86 -4.10 28.73
CA ASP A 202 9.88 -5.47 29.24
C ASP A 202 8.71 -6.30 28.71
N ALA A 203 7.48 -5.76 28.74
CA ALA A 203 6.30 -6.45 28.23
C ALA A 203 6.39 -6.74 26.71
N LEU A 204 6.91 -5.79 25.93
CA LEU A 204 7.10 -5.93 24.50
C LEU A 204 8.19 -6.96 24.18
N THR A 205 9.37 -6.83 24.78
CA THR A 205 10.50 -7.72 24.51
C THR A 205 10.27 -9.14 25.01
N SER A 206 9.51 -9.31 26.10
CA SER A 206 9.12 -10.62 26.62
C SER A 206 8.12 -11.35 25.71
N ASN A 207 7.27 -10.63 24.97
CA ASN A 207 6.19 -11.22 24.19
C ASN A 207 6.18 -10.73 22.73
N ILE A 208 6.76 -11.54 21.83
CA ILE A 208 6.81 -11.23 20.38
C ILE A 208 5.42 -11.06 19.73
N HIS A 209 4.39 -11.69 20.29
CA HIS A 209 3.02 -11.62 19.76
C HIS A 209 2.24 -10.38 20.23
N LEU A 210 2.74 -9.64 21.22
CA LEU A 210 2.01 -8.52 21.83
C LEU A 210 1.85 -7.35 20.83
N LEU A 211 2.89 -7.05 20.05
CA LEU A 211 2.87 -5.95 19.10
C LEU A 211 1.93 -6.22 17.91
N PRO A 212 1.97 -7.39 17.24
CA PRO A 212 0.94 -7.75 16.26
C PRO A 212 -0.48 -7.73 16.83
N LEU A 213 -0.68 -8.16 18.08
CA LEU A 213 -1.98 -8.13 18.74
C LEU A 213 -2.48 -6.69 18.92
N LEU A 214 -1.60 -5.80 19.39
CA LEU A 214 -1.91 -4.39 19.63
C LEU A 214 -2.29 -3.66 18.34
N VAL A 215 -1.76 -4.09 17.19
CA VAL A 215 -2.12 -3.58 15.86
C VAL A 215 -3.37 -4.27 15.30
N ALA A 216 -3.53 -5.58 15.52
CA ALA A 216 -4.65 -6.35 15.00
C ALA A 216 -6.00 -5.92 15.59
N VAL A 217 -6.04 -5.64 16.91
CA VAL A 217 -7.27 -5.23 17.61
C VAL A 217 -7.87 -3.93 17.01
N PRO A 218 -7.14 -2.80 16.93
CA PRO A 218 -7.66 -1.58 16.31
C PRO A 218 -7.94 -1.75 14.81
N THR A 219 -7.18 -2.61 14.11
CA THR A 219 -7.45 -2.92 12.70
C THR A 219 -8.83 -3.57 12.52
N GLY A 220 -9.16 -4.56 13.36
CA GLY A 220 -10.46 -5.23 13.34
C GLY A 220 -11.60 -4.27 13.65
N PHE A 221 -11.45 -3.42 14.66
CA PHE A 221 -12.43 -2.38 14.98
C PHE A 221 -12.63 -1.39 13.82
N GLY A 222 -11.55 -0.92 13.22
CA GLY A 222 -11.59 -0.03 12.05
C GLY A 222 -12.30 -0.65 10.86
N PHE A 223 -11.98 -1.91 10.56
CA PHE A 223 -12.59 -2.65 9.47
C PHE A 223 -14.11 -2.80 9.64
N ILE A 224 -14.57 -3.25 10.82
CA ILE A 224 -16.00 -3.42 11.10
C ILE A 224 -16.75 -2.08 11.04
N PHE A 225 -16.15 -1.01 11.60
CA PHE A 225 -16.78 0.30 11.62
C PHE A 225 -16.89 0.91 10.21
N GLN A 226 -15.84 0.82 9.41
CA GLN A 226 -15.84 1.31 8.03
C GLN A 226 -16.80 0.52 7.14
N ASP A 227 -16.82 -0.81 7.27
CA ASP A 227 -17.73 -1.67 6.49
C ASP A 227 -19.20 -1.36 6.84
N ALA A 228 -19.53 -1.28 8.14
CA ALA A 228 -20.88 -0.91 8.59
C ALA A 228 -21.31 0.47 8.10
N ALA A 229 -20.41 1.46 8.14
CA ALA A 229 -20.68 2.82 7.68
C ALA A 229 -20.95 2.86 6.17
N LEU A 230 -20.25 2.05 5.37
CA LEU A 230 -20.44 1.94 3.93
C LEU A 230 -21.77 1.27 3.58
N LEU A 231 -22.10 0.15 4.23
CA LEU A 231 -23.37 -0.55 4.02
C LEU A 231 -24.57 0.36 4.32
N LYS A 232 -24.49 1.18 5.38
CA LYS A 232 -25.54 2.15 5.73
C LYS A 232 -25.72 3.21 4.64
N LYS A 233 -24.63 3.66 4.01
CA LYS A 233 -24.67 4.65 2.92
C LYS A 233 -25.28 4.07 1.65
N GLU A 234 -24.96 2.83 1.30
CA GLU A 234 -25.57 2.17 0.13
C GLU A 234 -27.07 1.93 0.32
N LYS A 235 -27.51 1.52 1.53
CA LYS A 235 -28.93 1.39 1.86
C LYS A 235 -29.68 2.73 1.76
N LYS A 236 -29.09 3.83 2.24
CA LYS A 236 -29.67 5.17 2.09
C LYS A 236 -29.80 5.59 0.63
N LYS A 237 -28.81 5.26 -0.21
CA LYS A 237 -28.83 5.59 -1.64
C LYS A 237 -29.92 4.83 -2.40
N LYS A 238 -30.17 3.57 -2.04
CA LYS A 238 -31.28 2.77 -2.61
C LYS A 238 -32.68 3.25 -2.16
N LYS A 239 -32.79 3.87 -0.97
CA LYS A 239 -34.07 4.37 -0.43
C LYS A 239 -34.49 5.75 -0.95
N LYS A 240 -33.62 6.48 -1.65
CA LYS A 240 -34.01 7.67 -2.42
C LYS A 240 -34.14 7.26 -3.89
N PRO A 241 -35.28 6.69 -4.33
CA PRO A 241 -35.58 6.65 -5.76
C PRO A 241 -35.64 8.09 -6.27
N ALA A 242 -35.13 8.29 -7.49
CA ALA A 242 -35.02 9.59 -8.14
C ALA A 242 -36.40 10.24 -8.26
N GLU A 243 -36.58 11.36 -7.55
CA GLU A 243 -37.55 12.39 -7.92
C GLU A 243 -36.95 13.29 -9.01
#